data_AF-A0A484KWT9-F1
#
_entry.id   AF-A0A484KWT9-F1
#
_cell.length_a   1.000
_cell.length_b   1.000
_cell.length_c   1.000
_cell.angle_alpha   90.00
_cell.angle_beta   90.00
_cell.angle_gamma   90.00
#
_symmetry.space_group_name_H-M   'P 1'
#
loop_
_entity.id
_entity.type
_entity.pdbx_description
1 polymer ?
#
loop_
_entity_poly.entity_id
_entity_poly.type
_entity_poly.pdbx_seq_one_letter_code
_entity_poly.pdbx_strand_id
1 'polypeptide(L)'
;MKKEPEIKIAKSSKLKLDNGDSDDQDQELSSEYEELEKEIERELAEVTFEELQKARSDGSEVLYMRPPAEEKSGRRNKNRPMEMSSKTPVGRFREVVQVSKKVVRDPRFETLCGNLDEEGFKKRYKFLYENDLPAEREDLKKQMTETKDPKVIDEISSRIAWINKQLKSSSTRNTEKEILSEHKKKQREAAKQGKQPFYLKKSEIRKLKVKEKYKELKESGKLESFIEKKRRKNSAKDHRYMPYRRSEE
;
A
#
# COMPACT_ATOMS: atom_id res chain seq x y z
N MET A 1 -38.87 30.12 28.09
CA MET A 1 -37.67 30.95 28.38
C MET A 1 -36.74 30.83 27.20
N LYS A 2 -36.68 31.84 26.34
CA LYS A 2 -35.81 31.84 25.16
C LYS A 2 -34.40 32.16 25.64
N LYS A 3 -33.44 31.26 25.43
CA LYS A 3 -32.02 31.54 25.68
C LYS A 3 -31.55 32.50 24.58
N GLU A 4 -31.02 33.64 24.98
CA GLU A 4 -30.34 34.57 24.08
C GLU A 4 -29.09 33.89 23.48
N PRO A 5 -28.76 34.14 22.20
CA PRO A 5 -27.55 33.59 21.60
C PRO A 5 -26.32 34.29 22.18
N GLU A 6 -25.42 33.52 22.79
CA GLU A 6 -24.11 34.00 23.24
C GLU A 6 -23.29 34.47 22.02
N ILE A 7 -23.08 35.78 21.91
CA ILE A 7 -22.20 36.38 20.92
C ILE A 7 -20.75 36.02 21.30
N LYS A 8 -20.10 35.18 20.49
CA LYS A 8 -18.68 34.86 20.66
C LYS A 8 -17.83 36.00 20.11
N ILE A 9 -17.52 36.96 20.98
CA ILE A 9 -16.57 38.03 20.70
C ILE A 9 -15.16 37.41 20.63
N ALA A 10 -14.46 37.61 19.52
CA ALA A 10 -13.05 37.25 19.40
C ALA A 10 -12.24 38.13 20.37
N LYS A 11 -11.49 37.52 21.28
CA LYS A 11 -10.67 38.24 22.25
C LYS A 11 -9.49 38.88 21.51
N SER A 12 -9.45 40.22 21.45
CA SER A 12 -8.27 40.97 21.03
C SER A 12 -7.12 40.71 22.01
N SER A 13 -5.90 40.70 21.48
CA SER A 13 -4.67 40.45 22.24
C SER A 13 -4.51 41.48 23.35
N LYS A 14 -4.49 40.96 24.59
CA LYS A 14 -4.32 41.71 25.84
C LYS A 14 -2.93 42.35 25.90
N LEU A 15 -2.84 43.67 25.77
CA LEU A 15 -1.64 44.46 26.12
C LEU A 15 -1.39 44.34 27.63
N LYS A 16 -0.16 43.96 28.00
CA LYS A 16 0.33 43.98 29.39
C LYS A 16 1.06 45.32 29.59
N LEU A 17 0.52 46.16 30.47
CA LEU A 17 1.23 47.30 31.04
C LEU A 17 1.91 46.83 32.34
N ASP A 18 3.23 46.82 32.35
CA ASP A 18 4.06 46.61 33.53
C ASP A 18 4.46 47.98 34.06
N ASN A 19 4.00 48.34 35.27
CA ASN A 19 4.30 49.62 35.89
C ASN A 19 5.57 49.46 36.74
N GLY A 20 6.72 49.77 36.14
CA GLY A 20 8.03 49.88 36.81
C GLY A 20 8.56 51.31 36.67
N ASP A 21 8.72 51.96 37.82
CA ASP A 21 9.13 53.34 38.08
C ASP A 21 10.57 53.64 37.61
N SER A 22 10.75 54.54 36.63
CA SER A 22 12.02 55.23 36.34
C SER A 22 11.84 56.44 35.41
N ASP A 23 12.15 57.62 35.94
CA ASP A 23 12.09 58.98 35.35
C ASP A 23 12.99 59.18 34.10
N ASP A 24 12.56 58.71 32.92
CA ASP A 24 13.18 59.07 31.62
C ASP A 24 12.22 58.85 30.41
N GLN A 25 10.92 59.17 30.56
CA GLN A 25 9.87 58.72 29.61
C GLN A 25 9.20 59.81 28.74
N ASP A 26 9.70 61.04 28.64
CA ASP A 26 8.98 62.07 27.87
C ASP A 26 9.21 61.99 26.33
N GLN A 27 10.25 61.29 25.85
CA GLN A 27 10.52 61.14 24.41
C GLN A 27 9.98 59.84 23.79
N GLU A 28 9.91 58.74 24.55
CA GLU A 28 9.43 57.44 24.04
C GLU A 28 7.90 57.41 23.91
N LEU A 29 7.17 58.05 24.84
CA LEU A 29 5.70 58.19 24.78
C LEU A 29 5.25 58.84 23.46
N SER A 30 5.94 59.88 22.99
CA SER A 30 5.58 60.59 21.76
C SER A 30 5.65 59.69 20.51
N SER A 31 6.63 58.79 20.45
CA SER A 31 6.78 57.88 19.30
C SER A 31 5.72 56.77 19.28
N GLU A 32 5.28 56.31 20.45
CA GLU A 32 4.26 55.26 20.56
C GLU A 32 2.87 55.80 20.20
N TYR A 33 2.57 57.06 20.55
CA TYR A 33 1.34 57.73 20.10
C TYR A 33 1.30 57.96 18.58
N GLU A 34 2.42 58.32 17.96
CA GLU A 34 2.50 58.47 16.50
C GLU A 34 2.32 57.14 15.75
N GLU A 35 2.78 56.03 16.31
CA GLU A 35 2.56 54.70 15.75
C GLU A 35 1.09 54.26 15.91
N LEU A 36 0.48 54.57 17.04
CA LEU A 36 -0.93 54.28 17.31
C LEU A 36 -1.85 55.05 16.34
N GLU A 37 -1.58 56.34 16.10
CA GLU A 37 -2.36 57.15 15.13
C GLU A 37 -2.31 56.55 13.73
N LYS A 38 -1.13 56.11 13.28
CA LYS A 38 -0.96 55.47 11.95
C LYS A 38 -1.66 54.11 11.84
N GLU A 39 -1.82 53.39 12.95
CA GLU A 39 -2.55 52.12 12.99
C GLU A 39 -4.07 52.39 12.91
N ILE A 40 -4.56 53.37 13.68
CA ILE A 40 -5.97 53.80 13.66
C ILE A 40 -6.36 54.34 12.28
N GLU A 41 -5.50 55.13 11.63
CA GLU A 41 -5.74 55.64 10.27
C GLU A 41 -5.84 54.50 9.24
N ARG A 42 -5.02 53.45 9.38
CA ARG A 42 -5.08 52.25 8.52
C ARG A 42 -6.38 51.47 8.72
N GLU A 43 -6.79 51.27 9.97
CA GLU A 43 -8.06 50.59 10.28
C GLU A 43 -9.27 51.38 9.77
N LEU A 44 -9.29 52.71 9.93
CA LEU A 44 -10.37 53.57 9.43
C LEU A 44 -10.43 53.64 7.90
N ALA A 45 -9.30 53.47 7.21
CA ALA A 45 -9.26 53.44 5.74
C ALA A 45 -9.92 52.18 5.15
N GLU A 46 -10.01 51.09 5.91
CA GLU A 46 -10.64 49.85 5.47
C GLU A 46 -12.16 49.81 5.73
N VAL A 47 -12.67 50.67 6.61
CA VAL A 47 -14.12 50.74 6.91
C VAL A 47 -14.88 51.47 5.81
N THR A 48 -15.92 50.85 5.29
CA THR A 48 -16.73 51.46 4.22
C THR A 48 -17.67 52.55 4.77
N PHE A 49 -17.99 53.56 3.94
CA PHE A 49 -18.89 54.66 4.34
C PHE A 49 -20.27 54.18 4.84
N GLU A 50 -20.78 53.09 4.27
CA GLU A 50 -22.06 52.48 4.68
C GLU A 50 -21.99 51.92 6.11
N GLU A 51 -20.88 51.27 6.47
CA GLU A 51 -20.65 50.75 7.82
C GLU A 51 -20.54 51.87 8.85
N LEU A 52 -19.89 52.99 8.51
CA LEU A 52 -19.82 54.18 9.38
C LEU A 52 -21.19 54.82 9.61
N GLN A 53 -22.00 54.93 8.57
CA GLN A 53 -23.35 55.50 8.68
C GLN A 53 -24.26 54.64 9.56
N LYS A 54 -24.11 53.31 9.47
CA LYS A 54 -24.84 52.35 10.29
C LYS A 54 -24.36 52.31 11.74
N ALA A 55 -23.05 52.37 11.97
CA ALA A 55 -22.49 52.48 13.32
C ALA A 55 -23.01 53.73 14.03
N ARG A 56 -23.15 54.85 13.31
CA ARG A 56 -23.72 56.10 13.83
C ARG A 56 -25.21 55.99 14.19
N SER A 57 -26.00 55.22 13.45
CA SER A 57 -27.43 55.03 13.76
C SER A 57 -27.66 54.03 14.89
N ASP A 58 -26.91 52.93 14.89
CA ASP A 58 -27.16 51.78 15.77
C ASP A 58 -26.37 51.88 17.08
N GLY A 59 -25.36 52.75 17.14
CA GLY A 59 -24.48 52.92 18.31
C GLY A 59 -23.55 51.73 18.57
N SER A 60 -23.45 50.80 17.63
CA SER A 60 -22.62 49.60 17.73
C SER A 60 -21.20 49.84 17.23
N GLU A 61 -20.22 49.43 18.01
CA GLU A 61 -18.80 49.44 17.64
C GLU A 61 -18.55 48.53 16.43
N VAL A 62 -17.68 48.97 15.51
CA VAL A 62 -17.38 48.33 14.20
C VAL A 62 -16.60 47.03 14.41
N LEU A 63 -17.26 46.04 14.97
CA LEU A 63 -16.74 44.68 15.10
C LEU A 63 -17.33 43.85 13.95
N TYR A 64 -16.46 43.11 13.25
CA TYR A 64 -16.86 42.14 12.22
C TYR A 64 -17.82 41.09 12.79
N MET A 65 -19.11 41.40 12.79
CA MET A 65 -20.17 40.47 13.14
C MET A 65 -20.49 39.64 11.89
N ARG A 66 -20.21 38.34 11.97
CA ARG A 66 -20.62 37.40 10.92
C ARG A 66 -22.14 37.50 10.77
N PRO A 67 -22.68 37.63 9.54
CA PRO A 67 -24.12 37.76 9.35
C PRO A 67 -24.84 36.56 9.97
N PRO A 68 -25.96 36.79 10.67
CA PRO A 68 -26.72 35.70 11.27
C PRO A 68 -27.15 34.72 10.18
N ALA A 69 -26.83 33.44 10.37
CA ALA A 69 -27.29 32.39 9.46
C ALA A 69 -28.82 32.39 9.49
N GLU A 70 -29.45 32.54 8.32
CA GLU A 70 -30.91 32.52 8.19
C GLU A 70 -31.47 31.25 8.85
N GLU A 71 -32.29 31.43 9.89
CA GLU A 71 -32.98 30.33 10.54
C GLU A 71 -33.96 29.70 9.54
N LYS A 72 -33.64 28.50 9.07
CA LYS A 72 -34.54 27.74 8.20
C LYS A 72 -35.84 27.48 8.96
N SER A 73 -36.95 28.04 8.48
CA SER A 73 -38.26 27.77 9.08
C SER A 73 -38.57 26.25 9.03
N GLY A 74 -38.77 25.65 10.20
CA GLY A 74 -39.08 24.23 10.31
C GLY A 74 -40.48 23.91 9.77
N ARG A 75 -40.69 22.67 9.32
CA ARG A 75 -42.03 22.19 8.94
C ARG A 75 -42.90 22.11 10.21
N ARG A 76 -44.13 22.64 10.14
CA ARG A 76 -45.12 22.51 11.24
C ARG A 76 -45.61 21.06 11.48
N ASN A 77 -45.59 20.19 10.46
CA ASN A 77 -45.93 18.77 10.55
C ASN A 77 -45.06 17.95 9.57
N LYS A 78 -44.80 16.68 9.85
CA LYS A 78 -43.91 15.78 9.07
C LYS A 78 -44.39 15.56 7.64
N ASN A 79 -45.70 15.61 7.41
CA ASN A 79 -46.33 15.38 6.11
C ASN A 79 -46.52 16.67 5.28
N ARG A 80 -46.03 17.82 5.75
CA ARG A 80 -46.12 19.10 5.01
C ARG A 80 -44.88 19.32 4.13
N PRO A 81 -45.03 19.77 2.87
CA PRO A 81 -43.90 20.21 2.07
C PRO A 81 -43.19 21.42 2.71
N MET A 82 -41.88 21.54 2.48
CA MET A 82 -41.07 22.68 2.91
C MET A 82 -40.83 23.57 1.70
N GLU A 83 -41.14 24.86 1.85
CA GLU A 83 -40.84 25.87 0.85
C GLU A 83 -39.32 26.12 0.84
N MET A 84 -38.70 26.07 -0.34
CA MET A 84 -37.28 26.32 -0.56
C MET A 84 -37.15 27.38 -1.67
N SER A 85 -36.16 28.28 -1.54
CA SER A 85 -35.91 29.30 -2.56
C SER A 85 -35.45 28.66 -3.87
N SER A 86 -36.05 29.07 -4.99
CA SER A 86 -35.65 28.64 -6.34
C SER A 86 -34.21 29.04 -6.70
N LYS A 87 -33.63 30.01 -5.97
CA LYS A 87 -32.26 30.46 -6.15
C LYS A 87 -31.22 29.53 -5.51
N THR A 88 -31.63 28.61 -4.64
CA THR A 88 -30.71 27.67 -4.00
C THR A 88 -30.51 26.41 -4.85
N PRO A 89 -29.31 26.16 -5.40
CA PRO A 89 -29.06 24.98 -6.21
C PRO A 89 -29.06 23.71 -5.34
N VAL A 90 -29.60 22.62 -5.87
CA VAL A 90 -29.57 21.32 -5.19
C VAL A 90 -28.15 20.75 -5.24
N GLY A 91 -27.64 20.29 -4.09
CA GLY A 91 -26.34 19.62 -4.02
C GLY A 91 -26.33 18.33 -4.83
N ARG A 92 -25.32 18.15 -5.69
CA ARG A 92 -25.19 16.95 -6.55
C ARG A 92 -24.66 15.73 -5.80
N PHE A 93 -23.95 15.93 -4.70
CA PHE A 93 -23.32 14.86 -3.94
C PHE A 93 -24.21 14.42 -2.77
N ARG A 94 -24.46 13.11 -2.70
CA ARG A 94 -25.03 12.48 -1.52
C ARG A 94 -23.93 12.29 -0.48
N GLU A 95 -24.18 12.71 0.75
CA GLU A 95 -23.30 12.42 1.87
C GLU A 95 -23.45 10.94 2.26
N VAL A 96 -22.52 10.10 1.76
CA VAL A 96 -22.48 8.68 2.10
C VAL A 96 -21.68 8.51 3.38
N VAL A 97 -22.37 8.33 4.51
CA VAL A 97 -21.74 8.00 5.79
C VAL A 97 -21.17 6.57 5.68
N GLN A 98 -19.84 6.45 5.69
CA GLN A 98 -19.18 5.14 5.68
C GLN A 98 -19.37 4.45 7.03
N VAL A 99 -20.34 3.54 7.11
CA VAL A 99 -20.52 2.68 8.29
C VAL A 99 -19.41 1.63 8.32
N SER A 100 -18.78 1.41 9.48
CA SER A 100 -17.77 0.37 9.65
C SER A 100 -18.33 -1.01 9.30
N LYS A 101 -17.81 -1.63 8.24
CA LYS A 101 -18.25 -2.96 7.82
C LYS A 101 -17.77 -4.01 8.82
N LYS A 102 -18.69 -4.82 9.35
CA LYS A 102 -18.35 -6.00 10.16
C LYS A 102 -17.81 -7.09 9.23
N VAL A 103 -16.49 -7.29 9.24
CA VAL A 103 -15.85 -8.39 8.50
C VAL A 103 -15.78 -9.60 9.43
N VAL A 104 -16.46 -10.69 9.06
CA VAL A 104 -16.30 -11.98 9.74
C VAL A 104 -14.88 -12.46 9.48
N ARG A 105 -14.09 -12.60 10.54
CA ARG A 105 -12.72 -13.11 10.45
C ARG A 105 -12.72 -14.60 10.77
N ASP A 106 -12.16 -15.39 9.86
CA ASP A 106 -11.88 -16.81 10.10
C ASP A 106 -10.47 -16.90 10.67
N PRO A 107 -10.30 -17.46 11.89
CA PRO A 107 -8.99 -17.53 12.53
C PRO A 107 -7.94 -18.24 11.66
N ARG A 108 -8.33 -19.16 10.78
CA ARG A 108 -7.40 -19.83 9.85
C ARG A 108 -6.80 -18.88 8.81
N PHE A 109 -7.53 -17.83 8.49
CA PHE A 109 -7.17 -16.82 7.48
C PHE A 109 -6.89 -15.45 8.11
N GLU A 110 -6.80 -15.37 9.44
CA GLU A 110 -6.38 -14.16 10.13
C GLU A 110 -4.88 -13.92 9.94
N THR A 111 -4.51 -12.67 9.67
CA THR A 111 -3.12 -12.23 9.57
C THR A 111 -2.32 -12.42 10.87
N LEU A 112 -3.03 -12.58 12.00
CA LEU A 112 -2.45 -12.78 13.33
C LEU A 112 -2.01 -14.24 13.56
N CYS A 113 -2.54 -15.21 12.81
CA CYS A 113 -2.25 -16.65 13.00
C CYS A 113 -0.89 -17.11 12.44
N GLY A 114 -0.01 -16.18 12.06
CA GLY A 114 1.36 -16.46 11.62
C GLY A 114 1.47 -16.86 10.15
N ASN A 115 2.72 -16.94 9.68
CA ASN A 115 3.05 -17.32 8.30
C ASN A 115 3.43 -18.80 8.20
N LEU A 116 3.09 -19.45 7.09
CA LEU A 116 3.49 -20.83 6.83
C LEU A 116 5.01 -20.94 6.67
N ASP A 117 5.66 -21.65 7.59
CA ASP A 117 7.04 -22.10 7.42
C ASP A 117 7.09 -23.34 6.51
N GLU A 118 7.27 -23.10 5.19
CA GLU A 118 7.41 -24.16 4.19
C GLU A 118 8.58 -25.11 4.50
N GLU A 119 9.67 -24.62 5.12
CA GLU A 119 10.85 -25.44 5.39
C GLU A 119 10.63 -26.35 6.59
N GLY A 120 10.13 -25.80 7.70
CA GLY A 120 9.76 -26.57 8.88
C GLY A 120 8.69 -27.61 8.56
N PHE A 121 7.69 -27.25 7.76
CA PHE A 121 6.68 -28.20 7.29
C PHE A 121 7.33 -29.37 6.52
N LYS A 122 8.16 -29.08 5.52
CA LYS A 122 8.83 -30.13 4.73
C LYS A 122 9.74 -31.02 5.56
N LYS A 123 10.40 -30.48 6.59
CA LYS A 123 11.23 -31.26 7.51
C LYS A 123 10.39 -32.17 8.40
N ARG A 124 9.27 -31.67 8.96
CA ARG A 124 8.36 -32.46 9.80
C ARG A 124 7.70 -33.59 9.02
N TYR A 125 7.31 -33.31 7.77
CA TYR A 125 6.67 -34.27 6.87
C TYR A 125 7.63 -34.86 5.84
N LYS A 126 8.91 -35.05 6.21
CA LYS A 126 9.95 -35.56 5.30
C LYS A 126 9.64 -36.98 4.80
N PHE A 127 9.04 -37.81 5.67
CA PHE A 127 8.66 -39.19 5.37
C PHE A 127 7.73 -39.31 4.16
N LEU A 128 6.83 -38.33 3.94
CA LEU A 128 5.96 -38.30 2.76
C LEU A 128 6.77 -38.25 1.46
N TYR A 129 7.83 -37.44 1.43
CA TYR A 129 8.61 -37.22 0.22
C TYR A 129 9.67 -38.29 -0.03
N GLU A 130 10.17 -38.91 1.03
CA GLU A 130 11.23 -39.92 0.95
C GLU A 130 10.69 -41.34 0.78
N ASN A 131 9.58 -41.68 1.45
CA ASN A 131 9.09 -43.05 1.52
C ASN A 131 7.70 -43.18 0.88
N ASP A 132 6.70 -42.47 1.41
CA ASP A 132 5.29 -42.75 1.09
C ASP A 132 4.93 -42.40 -0.37
N LEU A 133 5.29 -41.21 -0.85
CA LEU A 133 4.98 -40.79 -2.22
C LEU A 133 5.72 -41.63 -3.28
N PRO A 134 7.02 -41.96 -3.11
CA PRO A 134 7.70 -42.91 -3.99
C PRO A 134 7.06 -44.31 -3.98
N ALA A 135 6.70 -44.84 -2.82
CA ALA A 135 6.03 -46.14 -2.70
C ALA A 135 4.66 -46.13 -3.37
N GLU A 136 3.82 -45.12 -3.09
CA GLU A 136 2.51 -44.95 -3.72
C GLU A 136 2.65 -44.87 -5.25
N ARG A 137 3.67 -44.18 -5.76
CA ARG A 137 3.95 -44.11 -7.19
C ARG A 137 4.29 -45.47 -7.79
N GLU A 138 5.03 -46.31 -7.08
CA GLU A 138 5.37 -47.66 -7.55
C GLU A 138 4.15 -48.58 -7.55
N ASP A 139 3.31 -48.52 -6.53
CA ASP A 139 2.09 -49.31 -6.46
C ASP A 139 1.07 -48.87 -7.52
N LEU A 140 0.91 -47.56 -7.74
CA LEU A 140 0.08 -47.02 -8.83
C LEU A 140 0.58 -47.47 -10.20
N LYS A 141 1.89 -47.63 -10.41
CA LYS A 141 2.42 -48.17 -11.67
C LYS A 141 2.03 -49.64 -11.85
N LYS A 142 2.07 -50.45 -10.79
CA LYS A 142 1.64 -51.86 -10.83
C LYS A 142 0.15 -51.94 -11.16
N GLN A 143 -0.67 -51.14 -10.46
CA GLN A 143 -2.10 -51.04 -10.76
C GLN A 143 -2.36 -50.60 -12.20
N MET A 144 -1.61 -49.61 -12.72
CA MET A 144 -1.73 -49.18 -14.12
C MET A 144 -1.47 -50.31 -15.12
N THR A 145 -0.56 -51.24 -14.81
CA THR A 145 -0.28 -52.40 -15.68
C THR A 145 -1.32 -53.51 -15.57
N GLU A 146 -1.97 -53.64 -14.42
CA GLU A 146 -3.00 -54.67 -14.17
C GLU A 146 -4.38 -54.27 -14.69
N THR A 147 -4.70 -53.00 -14.58
CA THR A 147 -6.03 -52.47 -14.94
C THR A 147 -6.17 -52.33 -16.45
N LYS A 148 -7.33 -52.72 -16.99
CA LYS A 148 -7.65 -52.60 -18.43
C LYS A 148 -8.62 -51.47 -18.75
N ASP A 149 -9.34 -50.98 -17.74
CA ASP A 149 -10.34 -49.94 -17.92
C ASP A 149 -9.68 -48.58 -18.20
N PRO A 150 -10.01 -47.92 -19.34
CA PRO A 150 -9.32 -46.70 -19.75
C PRO A 150 -9.52 -45.54 -18.78
N LYS A 151 -10.72 -45.43 -18.19
CA LYS A 151 -11.03 -44.37 -17.22
C LYS A 151 -10.18 -44.47 -15.95
N VAL A 152 -9.99 -45.69 -15.45
CA VAL A 152 -9.20 -45.94 -14.23
C VAL A 152 -7.71 -45.72 -14.52
N ILE A 153 -7.24 -46.14 -15.70
CA ILE A 153 -5.87 -45.86 -16.16
C ILE A 153 -5.60 -44.35 -16.20
N ASP A 154 -6.55 -43.55 -16.69
CA ASP A 154 -6.42 -42.10 -16.74
C ASP A 154 -6.35 -41.46 -15.34
N GLU A 155 -7.16 -41.92 -14.39
CA GLU A 155 -7.12 -41.48 -13.00
C GLU A 155 -5.77 -41.82 -12.33
N ILE A 156 -5.31 -43.06 -12.49
CA ILE A 156 -4.02 -43.53 -11.99
C ILE A 156 -2.87 -42.72 -12.60
N SER A 157 -2.90 -42.49 -13.92
CA SER A 157 -1.87 -41.70 -14.61
C SER A 157 -1.83 -40.26 -14.12
N SER A 158 -3.00 -39.66 -13.88
CA SER A 158 -3.15 -38.31 -13.33
C SER A 158 -2.58 -38.23 -11.92
N ARG A 159 -2.83 -39.25 -11.09
CA ARG A 159 -2.25 -39.35 -9.74
C ARG A 159 -0.73 -39.47 -9.78
N ILE A 160 -0.18 -40.33 -10.64
CA ILE A 160 1.28 -40.45 -10.84
C ILE A 160 1.88 -39.11 -11.30
N ALA A 161 1.23 -38.40 -12.22
CA ALA A 161 1.66 -37.08 -12.69
C ALA A 161 1.67 -36.05 -11.55
N TRP A 162 0.67 -36.08 -10.66
CA TRP A 162 0.62 -35.24 -9.47
C TRP A 162 1.78 -35.54 -8.52
N ILE A 163 2.06 -36.82 -8.23
CA ILE A 163 3.19 -37.23 -7.36
C ILE A 163 4.52 -36.75 -7.98
N ASN A 164 4.72 -36.99 -9.28
CA ASN A 164 5.92 -36.53 -9.99
C ASN A 164 6.08 -35.01 -9.94
N LYS A 165 5.00 -34.25 -10.08
CA LYS A 165 5.02 -32.78 -9.97
C LYS A 165 5.43 -32.35 -8.57
N GLN A 166 4.91 -33.02 -7.55
CA GLN A 166 5.22 -32.72 -6.16
C GLN A 166 6.71 -32.96 -5.86
N LEU A 167 7.25 -34.11 -6.26
CA LEU A 167 8.68 -34.46 -6.12
C LEU A 167 9.60 -33.54 -6.95
N LYS A 168 9.17 -33.11 -8.13
CA LYS A 168 9.99 -32.21 -8.99
C LYS A 168 10.02 -30.77 -8.49
N SER A 169 8.93 -30.29 -7.90
CA SER A 169 8.82 -28.91 -7.41
C SER A 169 9.82 -28.62 -6.29
N SER A 170 10.15 -29.61 -5.46
CA SER A 170 11.12 -29.49 -4.37
C SER A 170 12.53 -29.33 -4.90
N SER A 171 12.95 -30.16 -5.86
CA SER A 171 14.31 -30.17 -6.42
C SER A 171 14.76 -28.78 -6.91
N THR A 172 13.95 -28.07 -7.70
CA THR A 172 14.37 -26.76 -8.27
C THR A 172 14.50 -25.63 -7.26
N ARG A 173 13.79 -25.71 -6.13
CA ARG A 173 13.91 -24.77 -5.00
C ARG A 173 15.05 -25.18 -4.08
N ASN A 174 15.31 -26.47 -3.96
CA ASN A 174 16.39 -27.00 -3.14
C ASN A 174 17.76 -26.63 -3.72
N THR A 175 17.95 -26.66 -5.05
CA THR A 175 19.24 -26.25 -5.67
C THR A 175 19.61 -24.80 -5.37
N GLU A 176 18.67 -23.86 -5.49
CA GLU A 176 18.94 -22.46 -5.11
C GLU A 176 19.27 -22.31 -3.62
N LYS A 177 18.59 -23.05 -2.76
CA LYS A 177 18.85 -23.04 -1.31
C LYS A 177 20.21 -23.65 -0.98
N GLU A 178 20.61 -24.71 -1.69
CA GLU A 178 21.90 -25.37 -1.55
C GLU A 178 23.03 -24.44 -1.96
N ILE A 179 22.95 -23.80 -3.13
CA ILE A 179 23.89 -22.75 -3.56
C ILE A 179 24.04 -21.66 -2.49
N LEU A 180 22.92 -21.18 -1.95
CA LEU A 180 22.93 -20.15 -0.92
C LEU A 180 23.51 -20.64 0.41
N SER A 181 23.22 -21.87 0.80
CA SER A 181 23.72 -22.50 2.02
C SER A 181 25.23 -22.70 1.94
N GLU A 182 25.73 -23.26 0.83
CA GLU A 182 27.16 -23.41 0.57
C GLU A 182 27.87 -22.07 0.57
N HIS A 183 27.30 -21.07 -0.10
CA HIS A 183 27.88 -19.74 -0.12
C HIS A 183 27.93 -19.13 1.28
N LYS A 184 26.83 -19.19 2.05
CA LYS A 184 26.80 -18.73 3.45
C LYS A 184 27.83 -19.46 4.30
N LYS A 185 28.04 -20.77 4.09
CA LYS A 185 29.05 -21.57 4.80
C LYS A 185 30.47 -21.06 4.49
N LYS A 186 30.80 -20.89 3.20
CA LYS A 186 32.09 -20.35 2.74
C LYS A 186 32.36 -18.95 3.30
N GLN A 187 31.35 -18.08 3.27
CA GLN A 187 31.48 -16.72 3.81
C GLN A 187 31.63 -16.73 5.34
N ARG A 188 30.95 -17.63 6.05
CA ARG A 188 31.13 -17.81 7.50
C ARG A 188 32.55 -18.26 7.84
N GLU A 189 33.12 -19.15 7.06
CA GLU A 189 34.52 -19.59 7.21
C GLU A 189 35.52 -18.45 6.93
N ALA A 190 35.30 -17.68 5.85
CA ALA A 190 36.11 -16.50 5.55
C ALA A 190 36.01 -15.41 6.63
N ALA A 191 34.82 -15.22 7.18
CA ALA A 191 34.58 -14.27 8.29
C ALA A 191 35.29 -14.70 9.56
N LYS A 192 35.33 -16.01 9.88
CA LYS A 192 36.14 -16.54 10.98
C LYS A 192 37.63 -16.28 10.79
N GLN A 193 38.10 -16.21 9.53
CA GLN A 193 39.47 -15.83 9.18
C GLN A 193 39.70 -14.30 9.18
N GLY A 194 38.69 -13.49 9.52
CA GLY A 194 38.77 -12.03 9.57
C GLY A 194 38.50 -11.31 8.26
N LYS A 195 38.11 -12.01 7.18
CA LYS A 195 37.70 -11.37 5.92
C LYS A 195 36.27 -10.82 6.02
N GLN A 196 35.96 -9.75 5.30
CA GLN A 196 34.60 -9.22 5.29
C GLN A 196 33.63 -10.18 4.57
N PRO A 197 32.47 -10.51 5.18
CA PRO A 197 31.46 -11.34 4.54
C PRO A 197 30.90 -10.69 3.27
N PHE A 198 30.92 -11.43 2.16
CA PHE A 198 30.31 -10.99 0.90
C PHE A 198 28.98 -11.69 0.67
N TYR A 199 28.00 -11.01 0.05
CA TYR A 199 26.70 -11.57 -0.31
C TYR A 199 26.50 -11.54 -1.83
N LEU A 200 26.17 -12.69 -2.42
CA LEU A 200 25.96 -12.80 -3.87
C LEU A 200 24.78 -11.94 -4.33
N LYS A 201 24.95 -11.30 -5.48
CA LYS A 201 23.85 -10.62 -6.16
C LYS A 201 22.86 -11.65 -6.72
N LYS A 202 21.59 -11.26 -6.86
CA LYS A 202 20.55 -12.11 -7.47
C LYS A 202 20.92 -12.61 -8.87
N SER A 203 21.63 -11.81 -9.66
CA SER A 203 22.13 -12.18 -10.99
C SER A 203 23.19 -13.28 -10.93
N GLU A 204 24.06 -13.27 -9.93
CA GLU A 204 25.11 -14.27 -9.74
C GLU A 204 24.52 -15.61 -9.28
N ILE A 205 23.54 -15.58 -8.37
CA ILE A 205 22.77 -16.77 -7.97
C ILE A 205 22.13 -17.44 -9.19
N ARG A 206 21.52 -16.64 -10.08
CA ARG A 206 20.95 -17.17 -11.34
C ARG A 206 22.02 -17.81 -12.24
N LYS A 207 23.22 -17.23 -12.34
CA LYS A 207 24.34 -17.81 -13.11
C LYS A 207 24.79 -19.15 -12.51
N LEU A 208 24.89 -19.25 -11.18
CA LEU A 208 25.26 -20.48 -10.48
C LEU A 208 24.22 -21.58 -10.71
N LYS A 209 22.93 -21.27 -10.55
CA LYS A 209 21.83 -22.19 -10.85
C LYS A 209 21.89 -22.72 -12.29
N VAL A 210 22.17 -21.83 -13.24
CA VAL A 210 22.31 -22.21 -14.65
C VAL A 210 23.52 -23.13 -14.85
N LYS A 211 24.65 -22.87 -14.18
CA LYS A 211 25.84 -23.74 -14.24
C LYS A 211 25.54 -25.14 -13.70
N GLU A 212 24.89 -25.26 -12.54
CA GLU A 212 24.49 -26.57 -11.98
C GLU A 212 23.57 -27.33 -12.92
N LYS A 213 22.54 -26.67 -13.44
CA LYS A 213 21.64 -27.26 -14.42
C LYS A 213 22.39 -27.77 -15.67
N TYR A 214 23.42 -27.05 -16.13
CA TYR A 214 24.24 -27.51 -17.24
C TYR A 214 25.08 -28.74 -16.89
N LYS A 215 25.57 -28.85 -15.65
CA LYS A 215 26.26 -30.06 -15.16
C LYS A 215 25.32 -31.26 -15.11
N GLU A 216 24.14 -31.12 -14.51
CA GLU A 216 23.09 -32.16 -14.47
C GLU A 216 22.70 -32.63 -15.89
N LEU A 217 22.58 -31.70 -16.84
CA LEU A 217 22.25 -32.01 -18.23
C LEU A 217 23.41 -32.68 -18.97
N LYS A 218 24.65 -32.36 -18.62
CA LYS A 218 25.86 -33.00 -19.16
C LYS A 218 25.94 -34.45 -18.68
N GLU A 219 25.74 -34.67 -17.38
CA GLU A 219 25.72 -36.00 -16.75
C GLU A 219 24.60 -36.87 -17.31
N SER A 220 23.41 -36.30 -17.55
CA SER A 220 22.29 -37.02 -18.14
C SER A 220 22.36 -37.17 -19.68
N GLY A 221 23.40 -36.66 -20.34
CA GLY A 221 23.58 -36.72 -21.79
C GLY A 221 22.61 -35.87 -22.63
N LYS A 222 21.75 -35.05 -21.99
CA LYS A 222 20.69 -34.25 -22.64
C LYS A 222 21.12 -32.82 -22.95
N LEU A 223 22.40 -32.51 -22.78
CA LEU A 223 22.95 -31.17 -22.94
C LEU A 223 22.77 -30.61 -24.36
N GLU A 224 23.10 -31.39 -25.39
CA GLU A 224 23.06 -30.92 -26.78
C GLU A 224 21.63 -30.56 -27.20
N SER A 225 20.67 -31.45 -26.94
CA SER A 225 19.25 -31.17 -27.19
C SER A 225 18.75 -29.94 -26.43
N PHE A 226 19.22 -29.71 -25.20
CA PHE A 226 18.86 -28.52 -24.44
C PHE A 226 19.43 -27.24 -25.06
N ILE A 227 20.68 -27.28 -25.54
CA ILE A 227 21.33 -26.16 -26.24
C ILE A 227 20.61 -25.88 -27.56
N GLU A 228 20.31 -26.90 -28.35
CA GLU A 228 19.57 -26.79 -29.60
C GLU A 228 18.18 -26.15 -29.39
N LYS A 229 17.40 -26.65 -28.41
CA LYS A 229 16.11 -26.04 -28.05
C LYS A 229 16.24 -24.59 -27.61
N LYS A 230 17.32 -24.25 -26.89
CA LYS A 230 17.60 -22.87 -26.46
C LYS A 230 18.00 -21.99 -27.65
N ARG A 231 18.80 -22.49 -28.60
CA ARG A 231 19.14 -21.81 -29.86
C ARG A 231 17.88 -21.54 -30.68
N ARG A 232 17.02 -22.54 -30.90
CA ARG A 232 15.75 -22.40 -31.61
C ARG A 232 14.83 -21.37 -30.95
N LYS A 233 14.71 -21.38 -29.61
CA LYS A 233 13.89 -20.41 -28.87
C LYS A 233 14.44 -18.99 -28.96
N ASN A 234 15.76 -18.82 -28.95
CA ASN A 234 16.39 -17.50 -29.10
C ASN A 234 16.22 -16.98 -30.53
N SER A 235 16.52 -17.80 -31.55
CA SER A 235 16.28 -17.45 -32.96
C SER A 235 14.81 -17.05 -33.20
N ALA A 236 13.84 -17.80 -32.68
CA ALA A 236 12.43 -17.42 -32.80
C ALA A 236 12.08 -16.08 -32.12
N LYS A 237 12.77 -15.70 -31.03
CA LYS A 237 12.60 -14.39 -30.41
C LYS A 237 13.25 -13.28 -31.24
N ASP A 238 14.42 -13.54 -31.80
CA ASP A 238 15.12 -12.58 -32.65
C ASP A 238 14.33 -12.32 -33.93
N HIS A 239 13.71 -13.37 -34.50
CA HIS A 239 12.80 -13.27 -35.65
C HIS A 239 11.56 -12.40 -35.37
N ARG A 240 11.11 -12.28 -34.11
CA ARG A 240 9.99 -11.38 -33.75
C ARG A 240 10.32 -9.91 -34.00
N TYR A 241 11.60 -9.54 -33.88
CA TYR A 241 12.08 -8.17 -34.06
C TYR A 241 12.74 -7.95 -35.43
N MET A 242 12.78 -9.00 -36.27
CA MET A 242 13.22 -8.87 -37.65
C MET A 242 12.07 -8.35 -38.51
N PRO A 243 12.29 -7.31 -39.34
CA PRO A 243 11.28 -6.83 -40.28
C PRO A 243 10.93 -7.95 -41.27
N TYR A 244 9.65 -8.12 -41.54
CA TYR A 244 9.19 -9.04 -42.58
C TYR A 244 9.70 -8.57 -43.94
N ARG A 245 10.16 -9.52 -44.76
CA ARG A 245 10.53 -9.23 -46.14
C ARG A 245 9.27 -8.73 -46.86
N ARG A 246 9.37 -7.56 -47.49
CA ARG A 246 8.29 -7.00 -48.31
C ARG A 246 7.98 -8.00 -49.43
N SER A 247 6.71 -8.30 -49.66
CA SER A 247 6.30 -9.08 -50.82
C SER A 247 6.62 -8.27 -52.07
N GLU A 248 7.44 -8.84 -52.95
CA GLU A 248 7.66 -8.30 -54.30
C GLU A 248 6.43 -8.72 -55.13
N GLU A 249 5.53 -7.77 -55.37
CA GLU A 249 4.57 -7.82 -56.49
C GLU A 249 5.21 -7.12 -57.70
#